data_AF-A0A6B1FNM4-F1
#
_entry.id   AF-A0A6B1FNM4-F1
#
_cell.length_a   1.000
_cell.length_b   1.000
_cell.length_c   1.000
_cell.angle_alpha   90.00
_cell.angle_beta   90.00
_cell.angle_gamma   90.00
#
_symmetry.space_group_name_H-M   'P 1'
#
loop_
_entity.id
_entity.type
_entity.pdbx_description
1 polymer ?
#
loop_
_entity_poly.entity_id
_entity_poly.type
_entity_poly.pdbx_seq_one_letter_code
_entity_poly.pdbx_strand_id
1 'polypeptide(L)'
;MMAMVILMALATIGFVIGGAEANLVVSPVAAISDGIDGFTALDGANGVAIAEISGRTYAVITGNDGVQIIDITVPASPVPVA
;
A
#
# COMPACT_ATOMS: atom_id res chain seq x y z
N MET A 1 -41.38 -23.32 -10.73
CA MET A 1 -40.46 -23.62 -9.61
C MET A 1 -39.10 -23.09 -10.04
N MET A 2 -38.57 -22.03 -9.42
CA MET A 2 -37.25 -21.48 -9.77
C MET A 2 -36.52 -21.11 -8.47
N ALA A 3 -35.27 -21.56 -8.39
CA ALA A 3 -34.52 -21.76 -7.14
C ALA A 3 -34.04 -20.46 -6.49
N MET A 4 -33.98 -20.50 -5.16
CA MET A 4 -33.40 -19.48 -4.29
C MET A 4 -31.87 -19.64 -4.23
N VAL A 5 -31.12 -18.60 -4.57
CA VAL A 5 -29.65 -18.56 -4.46
C VAL A 5 -29.27 -17.97 -3.10
N ILE A 6 -28.59 -18.77 -2.27
CA ILE A 6 -28.10 -18.35 -0.96
C ILE A 6 -26.74 -17.65 -1.16
N LEU A 7 -26.70 -16.33 -1.00
CA LEU A 7 -25.48 -15.52 -1.13
C LEU A 7 -24.65 -15.61 0.16
N MET A 8 -23.47 -16.24 0.08
CA MET A 8 -22.50 -16.28 1.17
C MET A 8 -21.44 -15.19 0.90
N ALA A 9 -21.69 -14.01 1.46
CA ALA A 9 -20.80 -12.87 1.68
C ALA A 9 -19.57 -12.71 0.74
N LEU A 10 -19.70 -11.81 -0.25
CA LEU A 10 -18.57 -11.03 -0.74
C LEU A 10 -19.04 -9.57 -0.86
N ALA A 11 -18.49 -8.69 -0.02
CA ALA A 11 -18.79 -7.26 -0.03
C ALA A 11 -18.06 -6.59 -1.20
N THR A 12 -18.66 -6.60 -2.38
CA THR A 12 -18.17 -5.82 -3.53
C THR A 12 -18.71 -4.39 -3.39
N ILE A 13 -17.82 -3.38 -3.30
CA ILE A 13 -18.21 -1.97 -3.47
C ILE A 13 -18.47 -1.76 -4.97
N GLY A 14 -19.69 -2.06 -5.41
CA GLY A 14 -20.15 -1.84 -6.78
C GLY A 14 -20.75 -0.44 -6.95
N PHE A 15 -20.14 0.39 -7.79
CA PHE A 15 -20.80 1.56 -8.38
C PHE A 15 -21.29 1.14 -9.78
N VAL A 16 -22.60 0.93 -9.94
CA VAL A 16 -23.23 0.52 -11.20
C VAL A 16 -23.57 1.77 -12.02
N ILE A 17 -22.83 2.04 -13.11
CA ILE A 17 -23.27 2.92 -14.19
C ILE A 17 -23.64 2.05 -15.38
N GLY A 18 -24.93 1.72 -15.49
CA GLY A 18 -25.52 1.12 -16.69
C GLY A 18 -24.97 -0.26 -17.09
N GLY A 19 -25.54 -1.33 -16.55
CA GLY A 19 -25.55 -2.68 -17.16
C GLY A 19 -24.20 -3.43 -17.29
N ALA A 20 -23.07 -2.78 -17.03
CA ALA A 20 -21.77 -3.42 -16.94
C ALA A 20 -21.29 -3.39 -15.49
N GLU A 21 -21.12 -4.56 -14.90
CA GLU A 21 -20.37 -4.70 -13.65
C GLU A 21 -18.92 -4.26 -13.95
N ALA A 22 -18.57 -3.04 -13.56
CA ALA A 22 -17.17 -2.62 -13.60
C ALA A 22 -16.40 -3.50 -12.60
N ASN A 23 -15.42 -4.26 -13.08
CA ASN A 23 -14.48 -4.93 -12.19
C ASN A 23 -13.49 -3.87 -11.70
N LEU A 24 -13.71 -3.32 -10.52
CA LEU A 24 -12.81 -2.35 -9.91
C LEU A 24 -11.53 -3.09 -9.47
N VAL A 25 -10.48 -3.03 -10.29
CA VAL A 25 -9.15 -3.51 -9.88
C VAL A 25 -8.48 -2.39 -9.09
N VAL A 26 -8.49 -2.51 -7.77
CA VAL A 26 -7.75 -1.60 -6.89
C VAL A 26 -6.39 -2.23 -6.60
N SER A 27 -5.30 -1.61 -7.05
CA SER A 27 -3.93 -2.00 -6.73
C SER A 27 -3.31 -1.02 -5.73
N PRO A 28 -2.32 -1.45 -4.93
CA PRO A 28 -1.49 -0.52 -4.17
C PRO A 28 -0.89 0.57 -5.07
N VAL A 29 -0.73 1.78 -4.54
CA VAL A 29 -0.13 2.91 -5.28
C VAL A 29 1.38 2.71 -5.50
N ALA A 30 2.05 2.06 -4.55
CA ALA A 30 3.44 1.66 -4.62
C ALA A 30 3.68 0.42 -3.73
N ALA A 31 4.68 -0.37 -4.09
CA ALA A 31 5.19 -1.47 -3.27
C ALA A 31 6.72 -1.37 -3.25
N ILE A 32 7.29 -1.52 -2.07
CA ILE A 32 8.72 -1.43 -1.83
C ILE A 32 9.17 -2.79 -1.32
N SER A 33 10.32 -3.27 -1.79
CA SER A 33 10.90 -4.54 -1.37
C SER A 33 12.35 -4.34 -0.97
N ASP A 34 12.79 -5.10 0.03
CA ASP A 34 14.17 -5.11 0.47
C ASP A 34 15.13 -5.57 -0.64
N GLY A 35 16.33 -5.00 -0.65
CA GLY A 35 17.39 -5.25 -1.61
C GLY A 35 17.23 -4.59 -2.98
N ILE A 36 16.16 -3.81 -3.21
CA ILE A 36 15.83 -3.20 -4.51
C ILE A 36 15.91 -1.68 -4.41
N ASP A 37 16.37 -0.99 -5.46
CA ASP A 37 16.32 0.48 -5.62
C ASP A 37 16.78 1.32 -4.40
N GLY A 38 17.74 0.82 -3.62
CA GLY A 38 18.28 1.51 -2.45
C GLY A 38 17.51 1.26 -1.13
N PHE A 39 16.52 0.38 -1.14
CA PHE A 39 15.85 -0.11 0.05
C PHE A 39 16.61 -1.31 0.63
N THR A 40 17.45 -1.09 1.64
CA THR A 40 18.43 -2.10 2.09
C THR A 40 18.33 -2.45 3.58
N ALA A 41 17.34 -1.92 4.29
CA ALA A 41 17.13 -2.22 5.71
C ALA A 41 15.65 -2.48 6.01
N LEU A 42 14.95 -3.09 5.05
CA LEU A 42 13.54 -3.48 5.20
C LEU A 42 13.37 -4.97 5.52
N ASP A 43 14.45 -5.76 5.55
CA ASP A 43 14.36 -7.13 6.05
C ASP A 43 13.81 -7.17 7.48
N GLY A 44 12.79 -8.00 7.68
CA GLY A 44 12.09 -8.11 8.95
C GLY A 44 11.43 -6.82 9.45
N ALA A 45 11.18 -5.83 8.60
CA ALA A 45 10.56 -4.56 9.00
C ALA A 45 9.30 -4.75 9.86
N ASN A 46 9.34 -4.26 11.10
CA ASN A 46 8.31 -4.53 12.11
C ASN A 46 7.80 -3.28 12.84
N GLY A 47 8.36 -2.11 12.53
CA GLY A 47 7.99 -0.84 13.13
C GLY A 47 8.02 0.28 12.11
N VAL A 48 7.04 1.18 12.19
CA VAL A 48 6.98 2.38 11.36
C VAL A 48 6.58 3.58 12.22
N ALA A 49 7.28 4.69 12.03
CA ALA A 49 6.88 6.00 12.51
C ALA A 49 6.76 6.96 11.32
N ILE A 50 5.78 7.86 11.37
CA ILE A 50 5.58 8.88 10.34
C ILE A 50 5.94 10.25 10.93
N ALA A 51 6.72 11.02 10.18
CA ALA A 51 7.09 12.38 10.53
C ALA A 51 6.80 13.32 9.36
N GLU A 52 6.20 14.47 9.65
CA GLU A 52 6.07 15.57 8.70
C GLU A 52 7.07 16.66 9.05
N ILE A 53 7.98 16.96 8.11
CA ILE A 53 9.06 17.93 8.31
C ILE A 53 9.07 18.86 7.10
N SER A 54 8.82 20.15 7.35
CA SER A 54 8.88 21.18 6.31
C SER A 54 8.02 20.90 5.07
N GLY A 55 6.83 20.30 5.26
CA GLY A 55 5.90 19.96 4.19
C GLY A 55 6.22 18.67 3.43
N ARG A 56 7.18 17.88 3.92
CA ARG A 56 7.49 16.53 3.43
C ARG A 56 7.06 15.49 4.45
N THR A 57 6.62 14.33 3.97
CA THR A 57 6.20 13.21 4.80
C THR A 57 7.25 12.11 4.70
N TYR A 58 7.76 11.67 5.84
CA TYR A 58 8.78 10.63 5.94
C TYR A 58 8.26 9.44 6.74
N ALA A 59 8.57 8.24 6.27
CA ALA A 59 8.45 7.01 7.05
C ALA A 59 9.82 6.63 7.61
N VAL A 60 9.88 6.38 8.91
CA VAL A 60 11.05 5.81 9.59
C VAL A 60 10.70 4.37 9.93
N ILE A 61 11.36 3.43 9.26
CA ILE A 61 11.07 2.00 9.34
C ILE A 61 12.22 1.32 10.08
N THR A 62 11.89 0.49 11.06
CA THR A 62 12.85 -0.35 11.78
C THR A 62 12.73 -1.79 11.30
N GLY A 63 13.86 -2.39 10.91
CA GLY A 63 13.98 -3.80 10.56
C GLY A 63 15.16 -4.46 11.29
N ASN A 64 15.50 -5.67 10.86
CA ASN A 64 16.61 -6.43 11.44
C ASN A 64 17.97 -5.75 11.20
N ASP A 65 18.15 -5.21 9.99
CA ASP A 65 19.43 -4.67 9.53
C ASP A 65 19.62 -3.18 9.85
N GLY A 66 18.63 -2.55 10.50
CA GLY A 66 18.74 -1.19 11.00
C GLY A 66 17.47 -0.36 10.84
N VAL A 67 17.68 0.92 10.52
CA VAL A 67 16.61 1.90 10.32
C VAL A 67 16.72 2.48 8.92
N GLN A 68 15.61 2.48 8.19
CA GLN A 68 15.51 3.14 6.90
C GLN A 68 14.53 4.31 6.97
N ILE A 69 14.99 5.48 6.50
CA ILE A 69 14.14 6.65 6.31
C ILE A 69 13.74 6.71 4.84
N ILE A 70 12.44 6.85 4.58
CA ILE A 70 11.87 6.91 3.24
C ILE A 70 11.07 8.20 3.13
N ASP A 71 11.39 9.02 2.13
CA ASP A 71 10.54 10.14 1.74
C ASP A 71 9.32 9.58 0.98
N ILE A 72 8.14 9.75 1.58
CA ILE A 72 6.86 9.31 1.03
C ILE A 72 5.96 10.49 0.64
N THR A 73 6.54 11.70 0.49
CA THR A 73 5.81 12.92 0.11
C THR A 73 5.02 12.73 -1.18
N VAL A 74 5.56 11.92 -2.11
CA VAL A 74 4.85 11.47 -3.30
C VAL A 74 4.57 9.96 -3.16
N PRO A 75 3.35 9.54 -2.78
CA PRO A 75 3.06 8.13 -2.49
C PRO A 75 3.33 7.16 -3.65
N ALA A 76 3.21 7.64 -4.90
CA ALA A 76 3.49 6.86 -6.10
C ALA A 76 4.98 6.71 -6.43
N SER A 77 5.85 7.45 -5.73
CA SER A 77 7.30 7.42 -5.92
C SER A 77 8.05 7.62 -4.59
N PRO A 78 7.97 6.67 -3.65
CA PRO A 78 8.76 6.70 -2.43
C PRO A 78 10.27 6.70 -2.75
N VAL A 79 11.05 7.48 -2.00
CA VAL A 79 12.51 7.60 -2.23
C VAL A 79 13.26 7.30 -0.94
N PRO A 80 14.21 6.35 -0.94
CA PRO A 80 15.06 6.13 0.24
C PRO A 80 15.93 7.36 0.47
N VAL A 81 15.99 7.81 1.72
CA VAL A 81 16.86 8.92 2.13
C VAL A 81 18.19 8.33 2.56
N ALA A 82 19.27 8.75 1.90
CA ALA A 82 20.65 8.34 2.21
C ALA A 82 21.26 9.17 3.34
#